data_AF-A0A0L6WC11-F1
#
_entry.id   AF-A0A0L6WC11-F1
#
_cell.length_a   1.000
_cell.length_b   1.000
_cell.length_c   1.000
_cell.angle_alpha   90.00
_cell.angle_beta   90.00
_cell.angle_gamma   90.00
#
_symmetry.space_group_name_H-M   'P 1'
#
loop_
_entity.id
_entity.type
_entity.pdbx_description
1 polymer ?
#
loop_
_entity_poly.entity_id
_entity_poly.type
_entity_poly.pdbx_seq_one_letter_code
_entity_poly.pdbx_strand_id
1 'polypeptide(L)'
;IFQTIHIDTMHMTPASNGCKYIVHGRCALSSWMEGRPLCKENHKTIGQWLFEDVISNGKIERPHWDVRQALFKACEDRTKWFWFFFHVMWSDCITIWQRFRCSPYFMVTGAHPTLPLDLVEATWLIELPEGPLSTEELIGYCARALAEHHQHVEEMRELGIKFTEEHKNSIKDFKFKPLDLVLVKNMITESSHSAKMLPHFHGPMIVIAKTKGGNYIMAELDESV
;
A
#
# COMPACT_ATOMS: atom_id res chain seq x y z
N ILE A 1 12.08 -20.35 3.96
CA ILE A 1 10.84 -21.09 4.29
C ILE A 1 10.52 -20.81 5.75
N PHE A 2 9.29 -20.42 6.06
CA PHE A 2 8.86 -19.98 7.41
C PHE A 2 8.70 -21.16 8.38
N GLN A 3 8.72 -20.91 9.69
CA GLN A 3 8.77 -21.97 10.71
C GLN A 3 7.46 -22.26 11.48
N THR A 4 6.57 -21.26 11.72
CA THR A 4 5.54 -21.41 12.78
C THR A 4 4.11 -20.95 12.40
N ILE A 5 3.29 -21.93 12.00
CA ILE A 5 1.82 -21.93 11.85
C ILE A 5 0.98 -21.32 13.02
N HIS A 6 0.34 -20.14 12.97
CA HIS A 6 -0.78 -19.84 13.90
C HIS A 6 -2.04 -19.29 13.20
N ILE A 7 -3.13 -20.05 13.23
CA ILE A 7 -4.42 -19.76 12.56
C ILE A 7 -5.51 -19.52 13.61
N ASP A 8 -6.51 -18.71 13.27
CA ASP A 8 -7.72 -18.51 14.07
C ASP A 8 -8.95 -18.20 13.20
N THR A 9 -10.15 -18.26 13.81
CA THR A 9 -11.44 -17.92 13.18
C THR A 9 -12.19 -16.85 13.98
N MET A 10 -12.30 -15.64 13.43
CA MET A 10 -13.08 -14.56 14.03
C MET A 10 -14.55 -14.64 13.62
N HIS A 11 -15.49 -14.62 14.57
CA HIS A 11 -16.92 -14.41 14.29
C HIS A 11 -17.25 -12.91 14.18
N MET A 12 -17.79 -12.51 13.03
CA MET A 12 -18.10 -11.14 12.65
C MET A 12 -19.59 -10.85 12.75
N THR A 13 -19.92 -9.74 13.42
CA THR A 13 -21.28 -9.27 13.67
C THR A 13 -21.39 -7.78 13.30
N PRO A 14 -22.37 -7.37 12.46
CA PRO A 14 -23.33 -8.21 11.73
C PRO A 14 -22.68 -9.06 10.62
N ALA A 15 -23.47 -9.96 10.03
CA ALA A 15 -23.06 -10.71 8.83
C ALA A 15 -22.92 -9.77 7.62
N SER A 16 -21.98 -10.05 6.71
CA SER A 16 -21.74 -9.26 5.49
C SER A 16 -21.60 -10.20 4.29
N ASN A 17 -22.33 -9.94 3.20
CA ASN A 17 -22.37 -10.78 1.99
C ASN A 17 -22.52 -12.29 2.28
N GLY A 18 -23.43 -12.66 3.21
CA GLY A 18 -23.63 -14.03 3.66
C GLY A 18 -22.52 -14.61 4.56
N CYS A 19 -21.35 -13.96 4.64
CA CYS A 19 -20.25 -14.32 5.51
C CYS A 19 -20.53 -13.92 6.97
N LYS A 20 -20.10 -14.77 7.89
CA LYS A 20 -20.21 -14.59 9.36
C LYS A 20 -18.89 -14.80 10.08
N TYR A 21 -17.90 -15.37 9.41
CA TYR A 21 -16.61 -15.70 9.98
C TYR A 21 -15.50 -15.17 9.06
N ILE A 22 -14.31 -14.97 9.61
CA ILE A 22 -13.06 -14.78 8.87
C ILE A 22 -12.09 -15.82 9.41
N VAL A 23 -11.59 -16.71 8.56
CA VAL A 23 -10.39 -17.50 8.88
C VAL A 23 -9.16 -16.70 8.46
N HIS A 24 -8.10 -16.70 9.26
CA HIS A 24 -6.82 -16.08 8.87
C HIS A 24 -5.63 -16.74 9.59
N GLY A 25 -4.45 -16.69 8.98
CA GLY A 25 -3.18 -17.25 9.50
C GLY A 25 -2.15 -16.16 9.75
N ARG A 26 -1.29 -16.29 10.79
CA ARG A 26 -0.31 -15.29 11.26
C ARG A 26 0.84 -15.92 12.18
N CYS A 27 2.18 -15.91 11.85
CA CYS A 27 3.45 -16.49 12.48
C CYS A 27 4.35 -15.55 13.33
N ALA A 28 5.37 -16.12 13.95
CA ALA A 28 6.53 -15.43 14.51
C ALA A 28 7.28 -14.36 13.66
N LEU A 29 7.50 -14.51 12.33
CA LEU A 29 8.63 -13.81 11.66
C LEU A 29 8.33 -12.50 10.90
N SER A 30 7.47 -12.52 9.88
CA SER A 30 7.39 -11.47 8.84
C SER A 30 6.12 -10.61 8.88
N SER A 31 5.19 -10.92 9.76
CA SER A 31 3.94 -10.17 10.02
C SER A 31 2.95 -10.03 8.85
N TRP A 32 3.19 -10.58 7.66
CA TRP A 32 2.23 -10.54 6.53
C TRP A 32 0.89 -11.21 6.92
N MET A 33 -0.16 -10.99 6.15
CA MET A 33 -1.49 -11.50 6.50
C MET A 33 -2.30 -11.99 5.29
N GLU A 34 -2.82 -13.20 5.40
CA GLU A 34 -3.83 -13.75 4.49
C GLU A 34 -4.92 -14.48 5.30
N GLY A 35 -6.10 -14.54 4.69
CA GLY A 35 -7.34 -14.95 5.33
C GLY A 35 -8.49 -14.82 4.35
N ARG A 36 -9.63 -15.43 4.70
CA ARG A 36 -10.77 -15.59 3.79
C ARG A 36 -12.08 -15.41 4.55
N PRO A 37 -13.04 -14.59 4.06
CA PRO A 37 -14.38 -14.55 4.61
C PRO A 37 -15.10 -15.88 4.40
N LEU A 38 -15.76 -16.40 5.44
CA LEU A 38 -16.47 -17.67 5.43
C LEU A 38 -17.94 -17.51 5.83
N CYS A 39 -18.83 -18.15 5.06
CA CYS A 39 -20.24 -18.30 5.40
C CYS A 39 -20.47 -19.32 6.55
N LYS A 40 -19.54 -20.27 6.72
CA LYS A 40 -19.60 -21.32 7.75
C LYS A 40 -18.19 -21.68 8.22
N GLU A 41 -17.96 -21.61 9.52
CA GLU A 41 -16.84 -22.23 10.21
C GLU A 41 -16.99 -23.75 10.19
N ASN A 42 -16.11 -24.46 9.47
CA ASN A 42 -16.04 -25.92 9.48
C ASN A 42 -14.68 -26.41 8.97
N HIS A 43 -14.33 -27.66 9.29
CA HIS A 43 -13.03 -28.25 8.93
C HIS A 43 -12.76 -28.29 7.42
N LYS A 44 -13.79 -28.34 6.56
CA LYS A 44 -13.59 -28.37 5.10
C LYS A 44 -13.27 -26.98 4.56
N THR A 45 -13.99 -25.94 4.99
CA THR A 45 -13.69 -24.56 4.55
C THR A 45 -12.35 -24.05 5.10
N ILE A 46 -12.02 -24.38 6.35
CA ILE A 46 -10.73 -24.05 6.95
C ILE A 46 -9.60 -24.86 6.30
N GLY A 47 -9.77 -26.17 6.08
CA GLY A 47 -8.78 -27.02 5.43
C GLY A 47 -8.56 -26.68 3.95
N GLN A 48 -9.61 -26.30 3.23
CA GLN A 48 -9.51 -25.81 1.85
C GLN A 48 -8.76 -24.47 1.79
N TRP A 49 -9.12 -23.52 2.66
CA TRP A 49 -8.38 -22.26 2.81
C TRP A 49 -6.90 -22.49 3.15
N LEU A 50 -6.61 -23.40 4.08
CA LEU A 50 -5.24 -23.77 4.43
C LEU A 50 -4.46 -24.32 3.23
N PHE A 51 -5.10 -25.19 2.43
CA PHE A 51 -4.44 -25.77 1.26
C PHE A 51 -4.20 -24.73 0.16
N GLU A 52 -5.23 -23.95 -0.19
CA GLU A 52 -5.21 -22.98 -1.29
C GLU A 52 -4.39 -21.73 -0.94
N ASP A 53 -4.71 -21.05 0.17
CA ASP A 53 -4.17 -19.72 0.47
C ASP A 53 -2.90 -19.78 1.34
N VAL A 54 -2.67 -20.84 2.11
CA VAL A 54 -1.50 -20.94 3.01
C VAL A 54 -0.41 -21.87 2.47
N ILE A 55 -0.75 -23.11 2.15
CA ILE A 55 0.21 -24.14 1.72
C ILE A 55 0.64 -23.92 0.26
N SER A 56 -0.29 -23.56 -0.64
CA SER A 56 0.03 -23.36 -2.06
C SER A 56 0.65 -22.00 -2.37
N ASN A 57 0.27 -20.93 -1.65
CA ASN A 57 0.85 -19.58 -1.83
C ASN A 57 2.08 -19.31 -0.94
N GLY A 58 2.22 -19.99 0.20
CA GLY A 58 3.48 -20.15 0.93
C GLY A 58 4.08 -18.93 1.64
N LYS A 59 3.34 -17.82 1.83
CA LYS A 59 3.86 -16.55 2.40
C LYS A 59 2.85 -15.78 3.27
N ILE A 60 3.03 -15.75 4.61
CA ILE A 60 2.24 -14.88 5.52
C ILE A 60 3.22 -14.25 6.61
N GLU A 61 3.04 -13.83 7.89
CA GLU A 61 2.27 -14.28 9.11
C GLU A 61 3.01 -13.58 10.39
N ARG A 62 2.66 -12.97 11.62
CA ARG A 62 1.59 -12.58 12.67
C ARG A 62 1.61 -11.08 13.19
N PRO A 63 0.50 -10.43 13.68
CA PRO A 63 -0.09 -10.37 15.05
C PRO A 63 -1.61 -10.65 15.05
N HIS A 64 -2.38 -10.31 16.12
CA HIS A 64 -3.71 -10.92 16.32
C HIS A 64 -4.85 -10.12 16.99
N TRP A 65 -4.94 -8.81 16.75
CA TRP A 65 -6.05 -7.99 17.28
C TRP A 65 -6.64 -7.04 16.22
N ASP A 66 -5.77 -6.54 15.36
CA ASP A 66 -5.95 -5.32 14.59
C ASP A 66 -7.01 -5.45 13.48
N VAL A 67 -7.12 -6.61 12.82
CA VAL A 67 -7.96 -6.83 11.62
C VAL A 67 -9.42 -6.42 11.86
N ARG A 68 -9.99 -6.82 12.99
CA ARG A 68 -11.39 -6.53 13.34
C ARG A 68 -11.60 -5.05 13.67
N GLN A 69 -10.61 -4.42 14.29
CA GLN A 69 -10.65 -2.99 14.61
C GLN A 69 -10.48 -2.15 13.33
N ALA A 70 -9.49 -2.47 12.50
CA ALA A 70 -9.27 -1.85 11.20
C ALA A 70 -10.49 -1.99 10.27
N LEU A 71 -11.18 -3.14 10.27
CA LEU A 71 -12.45 -3.30 9.55
C LEU A 71 -13.57 -2.41 10.12
N PHE A 72 -13.69 -2.28 11.44
CA PHE A 72 -14.65 -1.36 12.07
C PHE A 72 -14.25 0.12 12.01
N LYS A 73 -13.02 0.46 11.59
CA LYS A 73 -12.53 1.83 11.32
C LYS A 73 -12.64 2.19 9.83
N ALA A 74 -12.39 1.23 8.94
CA ALA A 74 -12.59 1.37 7.50
C ALA A 74 -14.09 1.49 7.16
N CYS A 75 -14.93 0.63 7.75
CA CYS A 75 -16.38 0.60 7.51
C CYS A 75 -17.16 1.45 8.52
N GLU A 76 -17.76 2.53 8.05
CA GLU A 76 -18.83 3.24 8.77
C GLU A 76 -20.05 2.33 8.97
N ASP A 77 -20.47 1.68 7.89
CA ASP A 77 -21.53 0.67 7.90
C ASP A 77 -20.94 -0.73 8.13
N ARG A 78 -21.10 -1.23 9.36
CA ARG A 78 -20.62 -2.55 9.77
C ARG A 78 -21.23 -3.73 9.00
N THR A 79 -22.29 -3.54 8.20
CA THR A 79 -22.82 -4.58 7.30
C THR A 79 -21.98 -4.77 6.03
N LYS A 80 -21.03 -3.87 5.75
CA LYS A 80 -20.22 -3.86 4.52
C LYS A 80 -18.78 -4.41 4.68
N TRP A 81 -18.42 -4.96 5.85
CA TRP A 81 -17.05 -5.41 6.14
C TRP A 81 -16.46 -6.40 5.13
N PHE A 82 -17.28 -7.19 4.43
CA PHE A 82 -16.83 -8.09 3.38
C PHE A 82 -16.09 -7.36 2.24
N TRP A 83 -16.56 -6.17 1.85
CA TRP A 83 -16.00 -5.42 0.72
C TRP A 83 -14.69 -4.71 1.08
N PHE A 84 -14.56 -4.27 2.34
CA PHE A 84 -13.32 -3.69 2.87
C PHE A 84 -12.31 -4.74 3.34
N PHE A 85 -12.68 -6.04 3.36
CA PHE A 85 -11.80 -7.13 3.79
C PHE A 85 -10.44 -7.09 3.07
N PHE A 86 -10.43 -7.27 1.75
CA PHE A 86 -9.18 -7.31 0.98
C PHE A 86 -8.40 -5.98 1.04
N HIS A 87 -9.10 -4.84 1.17
CA HIS A 87 -8.49 -3.53 1.37
C HIS A 87 -7.75 -3.43 2.71
N VAL A 88 -8.32 -3.93 3.82
CA VAL A 88 -7.66 -3.99 5.14
C VAL A 88 -6.50 -4.99 5.12
N MET A 89 -6.66 -6.14 4.47
CA MET A 89 -5.61 -7.15 4.35
C MET A 89 -4.38 -6.61 3.61
N TRP A 90 -4.58 -5.90 2.49
CA TRP A 90 -3.51 -5.24 1.75
C TRP A 90 -2.89 -4.10 2.57
N SER A 91 -3.72 -3.22 3.15
CA SER A 91 -3.27 -2.08 3.98
C SER A 91 -2.33 -2.52 5.11
N ASP A 92 -2.68 -3.60 5.82
CA ASP A 92 -1.83 -4.16 6.87
C ASP A 92 -0.48 -4.65 6.33
N CYS A 93 -0.48 -5.36 5.19
CA CYS A 93 0.76 -5.85 4.58
C CYS A 93 1.68 -4.72 4.08
N ILE A 94 1.13 -3.58 3.64
CA ILE A 94 1.92 -2.43 3.18
C ILE A 94 2.32 -1.45 4.30
N THR A 95 1.61 -1.46 5.44
CA THR A 95 1.83 -0.49 6.53
C THR A 95 3.17 -0.74 7.24
N ILE A 96 3.95 0.33 7.44
CA ILE A 96 5.23 0.25 8.16
C ILE A 96 4.98 0.07 9.65
N TRP A 97 5.56 -0.99 10.22
CA TRP A 97 5.48 -1.30 11.63
C TRP A 97 6.56 -0.61 12.46
N GLN A 98 6.19 0.05 13.55
CA GLN A 98 7.17 0.72 14.43
C GLN A 98 8.22 -0.23 15.02
N ARG A 99 7.87 -1.51 15.26
CA ARG A 99 8.77 -2.53 15.84
C ARG A 99 9.87 -2.98 14.88
N PHE A 100 9.57 -3.11 13.59
CA PHE A 100 10.50 -3.57 12.56
C PHE A 100 11.07 -2.44 11.68
N ARG A 101 10.46 -1.26 11.72
CA ARG A 101 10.76 -0.07 10.89
C ARG A 101 10.60 -0.27 9.39
N CYS A 102 10.00 -1.38 8.98
CA CYS A 102 9.59 -1.70 7.62
C CYS A 102 8.18 -2.31 7.61
N SER A 103 7.61 -2.55 6.44
CA SER A 103 6.32 -3.22 6.27
C SER A 103 6.46 -4.74 6.11
N PRO A 104 5.41 -5.52 6.42
CA PRO A 104 5.39 -6.95 6.12
C PRO A 104 5.70 -7.29 4.66
N TYR A 105 5.20 -6.48 3.72
CA TYR A 105 5.50 -6.64 2.29
C TYR A 105 7.00 -6.54 2.03
N PHE A 106 7.66 -5.49 2.53
CA PHE A 106 9.11 -5.30 2.37
C PHE A 106 9.92 -6.48 2.94
N MET A 107 9.55 -7.00 4.12
CA MET A 107 10.21 -8.18 4.72
C MET A 107 10.04 -9.47 3.90
N VAL A 108 9.03 -9.56 3.03
CA VAL A 108 8.67 -10.77 2.27
C VAL A 108 9.05 -10.67 0.77
N THR A 109 9.33 -9.47 0.26
CA THR A 109 9.69 -9.23 -1.15
C THR A 109 11.07 -8.57 -1.34
N GLY A 110 11.60 -7.89 -0.32
CA GLY A 110 12.79 -7.04 -0.45
C GLY A 110 12.55 -5.72 -1.17
N ALA A 111 11.29 -5.37 -1.48
CA ALA A 111 10.91 -4.17 -2.21
C ALA A 111 9.76 -3.43 -1.51
N HIS A 112 9.67 -2.12 -1.70
CA HIS A 112 8.49 -1.37 -1.29
C HIS A 112 7.31 -1.69 -2.24
N PRO A 113 6.08 -1.81 -1.72
CA PRO A 113 4.91 -2.02 -2.56
C PRO A 113 4.63 -0.75 -3.36
N THR A 114 4.51 -0.84 -4.69
CA THR A 114 4.00 0.28 -5.49
C THR A 114 2.50 0.41 -5.23
N LEU A 115 2.11 1.43 -4.49
CA LEU A 115 0.72 1.71 -4.20
C LEU A 115 0.04 2.39 -5.39
N PRO A 116 -1.29 2.30 -5.53
CA PRO A 116 -2.02 3.11 -6.50
C PRO A 116 -1.77 4.62 -6.29
N LEU A 117 -1.64 5.04 -5.03
CA LEU A 117 -1.24 6.40 -4.61
C LEU A 117 0.18 6.83 -5.03
N ASP A 118 1.07 5.88 -5.36
CA ASP A 118 2.45 6.17 -5.77
C ASP A 118 2.58 6.36 -7.29
N LEU A 119 1.54 5.95 -8.06
CA LEU A 119 1.57 5.93 -9.53
C LEU A 119 0.92 7.18 -10.16
N VAL A 120 0.05 7.85 -9.42
CA VAL A 120 -0.59 9.14 -9.73
C VAL A 120 -0.66 9.89 -8.39
N GLU A 121 -0.39 11.20 -8.37
CA GLU A 121 -0.24 12.03 -7.15
C GLU A 121 -1.55 12.18 -6.35
N ALA A 122 -2.02 11.10 -5.72
CA ALA A 122 -3.34 10.98 -5.12
C ALA A 122 -3.41 11.39 -3.64
N THR A 123 -2.44 12.17 -3.16
CA THR A 123 -2.40 12.77 -1.81
C THR A 123 -3.52 13.76 -1.52
N TRP A 124 -4.32 14.16 -2.52
CA TRP A 124 -5.35 15.19 -2.43
C TRP A 124 -6.77 14.68 -2.18
N LEU A 125 -7.04 13.37 -2.33
CA LEU A 125 -8.41 12.82 -2.28
C LEU A 125 -8.88 12.42 -0.88
N ILE A 126 -7.99 12.26 0.10
CA ILE A 126 -8.33 11.76 1.43
C ILE A 126 -8.01 12.83 2.48
N GLU A 127 -8.98 13.13 3.34
CA GLU A 127 -8.85 14.15 4.39
C GLU A 127 -7.73 13.79 5.37
N LEU A 128 -6.67 14.62 5.41
CA LEU A 128 -5.53 14.41 6.30
C LEU A 128 -5.97 14.39 7.77
N PRO A 129 -5.60 13.36 8.56
CA PRO A 129 -6.02 13.27 9.95
C PRO A 129 -5.39 14.39 10.81
N GLU A 130 -6.21 15.04 11.63
CA GLU A 130 -5.79 16.17 12.49
C GLU A 130 -4.80 15.79 13.60
N GLY A 131 -4.48 14.51 13.78
CA GLY A 131 -3.63 14.02 14.86
C GLY A 131 -3.06 12.61 14.63
N PRO A 132 -2.22 12.11 15.55
CA PRO A 132 -1.56 10.81 15.43
C PRO A 132 -2.56 9.66 15.56
N LEU A 133 -2.71 8.86 14.51
CA LEU A 133 -3.57 7.68 14.46
C LEU A 133 -2.97 6.48 15.22
N SER A 134 -3.83 5.58 15.71
CA SER A 134 -3.44 4.22 16.09
C SER A 134 -3.01 3.40 14.87
N THR A 135 -2.42 2.20 15.08
CA THR A 135 -2.01 1.34 13.96
C THR A 135 -3.25 0.79 13.23
N GLU A 136 -4.28 0.41 13.97
CA GLU A 136 -5.56 -0.07 13.47
C GLU A 136 -6.35 1.03 12.74
N GLU A 137 -6.23 2.27 13.20
CA GLU A 137 -6.80 3.45 12.55
C GLU A 137 -6.07 3.80 11.26
N LEU A 138 -4.74 3.74 11.24
CA LEU A 138 -3.93 3.93 10.03
C LEU A 138 -4.25 2.86 8.96
N ILE A 139 -4.32 1.59 9.35
CA ILE A 139 -4.71 0.50 8.46
C ILE A 139 -6.15 0.70 7.94
N GLY A 140 -7.08 1.14 8.81
CA GLY A 140 -8.46 1.43 8.43
C GLY A 140 -8.59 2.62 7.47
N TYR A 141 -7.79 3.67 7.68
CA TYR A 141 -7.70 4.85 6.81
C TYR A 141 -7.13 4.49 5.43
N CYS A 142 -6.00 3.77 5.38
CA CYS A 142 -5.43 3.25 4.13
C CYS A 142 -6.40 2.32 3.39
N ALA A 143 -7.16 1.49 4.11
CA ALA A 143 -8.14 0.59 3.49
C ALA A 143 -9.32 1.35 2.88
N ARG A 144 -9.73 2.47 3.48
CA ARG A 144 -10.76 3.35 2.91
C ARG A 144 -10.23 4.07 1.67
N ALA A 145 -9.05 4.67 1.77
CA ALA A 145 -8.37 5.34 0.66
C ALA A 145 -8.23 4.43 -0.57
N LEU A 146 -7.82 3.18 -0.38
CA LEU A 146 -7.70 2.20 -1.48
C LEU A 146 -9.05 1.81 -2.11
N ALA A 147 -10.13 1.76 -1.32
CA ALA A 147 -11.47 1.43 -1.82
C ALA A 147 -12.07 2.59 -2.63
N GLU A 148 -11.91 3.82 -2.16
CA GLU A 148 -12.35 5.05 -2.84
C GLU A 148 -11.53 5.32 -4.12
N HIS A 149 -10.21 5.08 -4.07
CA HIS A 149 -9.32 5.22 -5.22
C HIS A 149 -9.78 4.42 -6.44
N HIS A 150 -10.41 3.25 -6.28
CA HIS A 150 -10.91 2.49 -7.43
C HIS A 150 -12.02 3.21 -8.23
N GLN A 151 -12.80 4.09 -7.58
CA GLN A 151 -13.79 4.92 -8.24
C GLN A 151 -13.16 6.21 -8.79
N HIS A 152 -12.32 6.87 -8.00
CA HIS A 152 -11.72 8.15 -8.36
C HIS A 152 -10.55 8.06 -9.37
N VAL A 153 -10.08 6.85 -9.75
CA VAL A 153 -9.01 6.68 -10.76
C VAL A 153 -9.36 7.30 -12.11
N GLU A 154 -10.59 7.13 -12.62
CA GLU A 154 -10.95 7.72 -13.92
C GLU A 154 -11.15 9.23 -13.81
N GLU A 155 -11.62 9.73 -12.67
CA GLU A 155 -11.70 11.18 -12.40
C GLU A 155 -10.31 11.81 -12.30
N MET A 156 -9.36 11.15 -11.63
CA MET A 156 -7.95 11.56 -11.60
C MET A 156 -7.27 11.42 -12.95
N ARG A 157 -7.66 10.45 -13.77
CA ARG A 157 -7.17 10.30 -15.14
C ARG A 157 -7.69 11.43 -16.03
N GLU A 158 -8.94 11.84 -15.89
CA GLU A 158 -9.47 13.04 -16.54
C GLU A 158 -8.79 14.32 -16.05
N LEU A 159 -8.61 14.48 -14.74
CA LEU A 159 -7.93 15.64 -14.15
C LEU A 159 -6.46 15.71 -14.57
N GLY A 160 -5.76 14.58 -14.62
CA GLY A 160 -4.38 14.48 -15.10
C GLY A 160 -4.26 14.82 -16.59
N ILE A 161 -5.23 14.42 -17.42
CA ILE A 161 -5.31 14.84 -18.82
C ILE A 161 -5.53 16.36 -18.92
N LYS A 162 -6.53 16.91 -18.22
CA LYS A 162 -6.82 18.36 -18.19
C LYS A 162 -5.62 19.17 -17.72
N PHE A 163 -4.96 18.76 -16.63
CA PHE A 163 -3.75 19.38 -16.11
C PHE A 163 -2.60 19.34 -17.13
N THR A 164 -2.43 18.22 -17.85
CA THR A 164 -1.42 18.08 -18.91
C THR A 164 -1.73 18.95 -20.14
N GLU A 165 -3.00 19.22 -20.43
CA GLU A 165 -3.43 20.14 -21.50
C GLU A 165 -3.30 21.61 -21.11
N GLU A 166 -3.62 21.98 -19.87
CA GLU A 166 -3.46 23.32 -19.31
C GLU A 166 -1.97 23.70 -19.16
N HIS A 167 -1.16 22.78 -18.61
CA HIS A 167 0.27 23.01 -18.34
C HIS A 167 1.18 22.58 -19.49
N LYS A 168 0.62 22.30 -20.67
CA LYS A 168 1.29 21.82 -21.90
C LYS A 168 2.46 22.69 -22.39
N ASN A 169 2.47 23.97 -22.01
CA ASN A 169 3.55 24.92 -22.33
C ASN A 169 4.69 24.92 -21.29
N SER A 170 4.44 24.39 -20.09
CA SER A 170 5.39 24.28 -18.97
C SER A 170 6.01 22.88 -18.89
N ILE A 171 5.18 21.84 -19.01
CA ILE A 171 5.58 20.43 -19.01
C ILE A 171 6.31 20.13 -20.33
N LYS A 172 7.64 20.05 -20.28
CA LYS A 172 8.50 19.72 -21.42
C LYS A 172 9.01 18.29 -21.30
N ASP A 173 8.62 17.44 -22.25
CA ASP A 173 9.01 16.01 -22.31
C ASP A 173 10.47 15.85 -22.76
N PHE A 174 11.40 15.88 -21.79
CA PHE A 174 12.83 15.70 -22.04
C PHE A 174 13.21 14.22 -22.19
N LYS A 175 13.81 13.91 -23.35
CA LYS A 175 14.24 12.55 -23.73
C LYS A 175 15.73 12.36 -23.48
N PHE A 176 16.07 12.15 -22.22
CA PHE A 176 17.42 11.82 -21.79
C PHE A 176 17.86 10.44 -22.31
N LYS A 177 19.15 10.32 -22.59
CA LYS A 177 19.85 9.09 -22.98
C LYS A 177 20.62 8.52 -21.80
N PRO A 178 21.01 7.24 -21.84
CA PRO A 178 22.08 6.73 -20.98
C PRO A 178 23.33 7.62 -21.07
N LEU A 179 23.97 7.86 -19.92
CA LEU A 179 25.10 8.77 -19.71
C LEU A 179 24.80 10.29 -19.80
N ASP A 180 23.54 10.72 -20.00
CA ASP A 180 23.18 12.13 -19.80
C ASP A 180 23.22 12.49 -18.30
N LEU A 181 23.76 13.67 -17.99
CA LEU A 181 23.83 14.22 -16.63
C LEU A 181 22.60 15.09 -16.32
N VAL A 182 21.93 14.83 -15.21
CA VAL A 182 20.65 15.44 -14.82
C VAL A 182 20.64 15.90 -13.36
N LEU A 183 19.74 16.82 -13.01
CA LEU A 183 19.47 17.26 -11.65
C LEU A 183 18.04 16.85 -11.26
N VAL A 184 17.89 16.15 -10.13
CA VAL A 184 16.57 15.69 -9.65
C VAL A 184 15.96 16.73 -8.72
N LYS A 185 14.76 17.21 -9.03
CA LYS A 185 14.05 18.22 -8.24
C LYS A 185 13.64 17.67 -6.86
N ASN A 186 13.90 18.43 -5.80
CA ASN A 186 13.59 18.04 -4.43
C ASN A 186 12.15 18.42 -4.05
N MET A 187 11.20 17.50 -4.28
CA MET A 187 9.75 17.69 -4.06
C MET A 187 9.38 18.24 -2.66
N ILE A 188 10.19 17.94 -1.64
CA ILE A 188 9.97 18.41 -0.24
C ILE A 188 10.00 19.94 -0.14
N THR A 189 10.72 20.62 -1.06
CA THR A 189 10.87 22.08 -1.05
C THR A 189 9.65 22.85 -1.55
N GLU A 190 8.69 22.22 -2.25
CA GLU A 190 7.50 22.90 -2.77
C GLU A 190 6.33 22.92 -1.78
N SER A 191 6.18 21.86 -0.98
CA SER A 191 5.03 21.70 -0.07
C SER A 191 5.23 22.31 1.33
N SER A 192 6.43 22.78 1.67
CA SER A 192 6.75 23.19 3.05
C SER A 192 7.43 24.57 3.16
N HIS A 193 6.74 25.52 3.79
CA HIS A 193 7.24 26.90 3.99
C HIS A 193 8.58 27.01 4.74
N SER A 194 8.95 25.99 5.52
CA SER A 194 10.21 25.88 6.27
C SER A 194 11.39 25.40 5.43
N ALA A 195 11.17 24.76 4.28
CA ALA A 195 12.23 24.14 3.47
C ALA A 195 13.06 25.11 2.61
N LYS A 196 12.87 26.43 2.74
CA LYS A 196 13.62 27.45 1.98
C LYS A 196 15.15 27.35 2.08
N MET A 197 15.67 26.71 3.13
CA MET A 197 17.10 26.48 3.36
C MET A 197 17.63 25.16 2.77
N LEU A 198 16.77 24.31 2.20
CA LEU A 198 17.17 23.03 1.60
C LEU A 198 17.53 23.19 0.11
N PRO A 199 18.44 22.35 -0.41
CA PRO A 199 18.73 22.32 -1.84
C PRO A 199 17.47 21.94 -2.63
N HIS A 200 17.10 22.79 -3.58
CA HIS A 200 15.89 22.61 -4.42
C HIS A 200 16.07 21.50 -5.48
N PHE A 201 17.32 21.08 -5.70
CA PHE A 201 17.71 19.96 -6.55
C PHE A 201 18.73 19.10 -5.81
N HIS A 202 18.57 17.79 -5.91
CA HIS A 202 19.63 16.83 -5.59
C HIS A 202 20.72 16.85 -6.66
N GLY A 203 21.84 16.18 -6.39
CA GLY A 203 23.10 16.36 -7.11
C GLY A 203 23.07 16.01 -8.60
N PRO A 204 24.16 16.31 -9.32
CA PRO A 204 24.35 15.86 -10.70
C PRO A 204 24.42 14.33 -10.77
N MET A 205 23.32 13.72 -11.20
CA MET A 205 23.16 12.27 -11.37
C MET A 205 23.33 11.87 -12.83
N ILE A 206 23.79 10.65 -13.07
CA ILE A 206 23.94 10.07 -14.41
C ILE A 206 22.73 9.16 -14.68
N VAL A 207 22.07 9.34 -15.84
CA VAL A 207 21.03 8.41 -16.30
C VAL A 207 21.68 7.09 -16.73
N ILE A 208 21.38 5.99 -16.04
CA ILE A 208 21.85 4.65 -16.40
C ILE A 208 21.00 4.07 -17.54
N ALA A 209 19.67 4.07 -17.37
CA ALA A 209 18.77 3.38 -18.28
C ALA A 209 17.35 3.98 -18.26
N LYS A 210 16.58 3.76 -19.34
CA LYS A 210 15.14 4.06 -19.37
C LYS A 210 14.34 2.77 -19.31
N THR A 211 13.42 2.67 -18.36
CA THR A 211 12.51 1.53 -18.21
C THR A 211 11.41 1.55 -19.29
N LYS A 212 10.78 0.39 -19.55
CA LYS A 212 9.67 0.29 -20.52
C LYS A 212 8.44 1.14 -20.15
N GLY A 213 8.28 1.50 -18.87
CA GLY A 213 7.20 2.37 -18.39
C GLY A 213 7.46 3.88 -18.56
N GLY A 214 8.66 4.27 -19.00
CA GLY A 214 9.04 5.68 -19.18
C GLY A 214 9.93 6.25 -18.07
N ASN A 215 9.97 5.62 -16.89
CA ASN A 215 10.81 6.05 -15.77
C ASN A 215 12.30 5.85 -16.09
N TYR A 216 13.15 6.75 -15.61
CA TYR A 216 14.61 6.67 -15.73
C TYR A 216 15.23 6.10 -14.45
N ILE A 217 16.23 5.23 -14.61
CA ILE A 217 17.14 4.79 -13.54
C ILE A 217 18.34 5.73 -13.56
N MET A 218 18.74 6.24 -12.40
CA MET A 218 19.84 7.18 -12.23
C MET A 218 20.80 6.68 -11.14
N ALA A 219 22.02 7.17 -11.14
CA ALA A 219 23.04 6.96 -10.10
C ALA A 219 23.79 8.26 -9.80
N GLU A 220 24.43 8.35 -8.65
CA GLU A 220 25.38 9.44 -8.39
C GLU A 220 26.71 9.23 -9.12
N LEU A 221 27.55 10.27 -9.17
CA LEU A 221 28.82 10.29 -9.90
C LEU A 221 29.91 9.35 -9.36
N ASP A 222 29.65 8.65 -8.25
CA ASP A 222 30.52 7.65 -7.62
C ASP A 222 30.09 6.19 -7.91
N GLU A 223 29.16 6.00 -8.85
CA GLU A 223 28.54 4.71 -9.24
C GLU A 223 27.64 4.07 -8.16
N SER A 224 27.24 4.83 -7.12
CA SER A 224 26.20 4.38 -6.17
C SER A 224 24.78 4.44 -6.77
N VAL A 225 23.95 3.45 -6.42
CA VAL A 225 22.60 3.17 -6.96
C VAL A 225 21.59 3.04 -5.82
#